data_AF-A0A930X189-F1
#
_entry.id   AF-A0A930X189-F1
#
_cell.length_a   1.000
_cell.length_b   1.000
_cell.length_c   1.000
_cell.angle_alpha   90.00
_cell.angle_beta   90.00
_cell.angle_gamma   90.00
#
_symmetry.space_group_name_H-M   'P 1'
#
loop_
_entity.id
_entity.type
_entity.pdbx_description
1 polymer ?
#
loop_
_entity_poly.entity_id
_entity_poly.type
_entity_poly.pdbx_seq_one_letter_code
_entity_poly.pdbx_strand_id
1 'polypeptide(L)'
;FTTSILFGGLYGGLGAAIGSALFDLFGGHTQYIVFSFFIKGIAGLIVGGMTAGYLPPSINKPTASFGRILVALIIGAIWTAFGYFIAWWFVLNSAAVAASKIQYSLITSAAGIIVAIVLTPKLQKVVRRLFTKN
;
A
#
# COMPACT_ATOMS: atom_id res chain seq x y z
N PHE A 1 1.97 -1.56 -2.03
CA PHE A 1 3.32 -1.51 -1.42
C PHE A 1 4.42 -1.63 -2.47
N THR A 2 4.58 -2.76 -3.16
CA THR A 2 5.64 -2.94 -4.18
C THR A 2 5.59 -1.88 -5.28
N THR A 3 4.42 -1.61 -5.85
CA THR A 3 4.22 -0.56 -6.87
C THR A 3 4.59 0.83 -6.35
N SER A 4 4.24 1.15 -5.11
CA SER A 4 4.60 2.41 -4.45
C SER A 4 6.11 2.60 -4.31
N ILE A 5 6.83 1.53 -3.97
CA ILE A 5 8.29 1.58 -3.84
C ILE A 5 8.98 1.74 -5.20
N LEU A 6 8.39 1.20 -6.28
CA LEU A 6 8.96 1.23 -7.62
C LEU A 6 8.62 2.51 -8.40
N PHE A 7 7.38 2.98 -8.30
CA PHE A 7 6.82 4.04 -9.16
C PHE A 7 6.41 5.29 -8.39
N GLY A 8 6.69 5.36 -7.09
CA GLY A 8 6.37 6.52 -6.26
C GLY A 8 4.97 6.49 -5.66
N GLY A 9 4.72 7.47 -4.79
CA GLY A 9 3.49 7.60 -4.02
C GLY A 9 2.24 7.72 -4.87
N LEU A 10 2.24 8.57 -5.90
CA LEU A 10 1.06 8.84 -6.71
C LEU A 10 0.62 7.60 -7.49
N TYR A 11 1.52 7.00 -8.27
CA TYR A 11 1.20 5.82 -9.07
C TYR A 11 0.94 4.58 -8.20
N GLY A 12 1.73 4.38 -7.14
CA GLY A 12 1.51 3.29 -6.21
C GLY A 12 0.24 3.44 -5.38
N GLY A 13 -0.10 4.66 -4.99
CA GLY A 13 -1.33 5.02 -4.28
C GLY A 13 -2.56 4.82 -5.14
N LEU A 14 -2.61 5.43 -6.33
CA LEU A 14 -3.74 5.26 -7.25
C LEU A 14 -3.93 3.79 -7.65
N GLY A 15 -2.83 3.08 -7.97
CA GLY A 15 -2.89 1.65 -8.27
C GLY A 15 -3.44 0.83 -7.09
N ALA A 16 -3.06 1.17 -5.85
CA ALA A 16 -3.59 0.51 -4.65
C ALA A 16 -5.06 0.85 -4.39
N ALA A 17 -5.47 2.11 -4.59
CA ALA A 17 -6.83 2.57 -4.40
C ALA A 17 -7.79 1.90 -5.38
N ILE A 18 -7.47 1.97 -6.68
CA ILE A 18 -8.28 1.40 -7.76
C ILE A 18 -8.31 -0.13 -7.63
N GLY A 19 -7.15 -0.77 -7.41
CA GLY A 19 -7.08 -2.22 -7.24
C GLY A 19 -7.92 -2.71 -6.06
N SER A 20 -7.91 -2.01 -4.93
CA SER A 20 -8.73 -2.37 -3.77
C SER A 20 -10.21 -2.13 -4.01
N ALA A 21 -10.58 -1.02 -4.63
CA ALA A 21 -11.97 -0.72 -4.95
C ALA A 21 -12.58 -1.77 -5.90
N LEU A 22 -11.81 -2.21 -6.90
CA LEU A 22 -12.21 -3.28 -7.81
C LEU A 22 -12.32 -4.63 -7.07
N PHE A 23 -11.35 -4.94 -6.19
CA PHE A 23 -11.41 -6.15 -5.38
C PHE A 23 -12.69 -6.21 -4.53
N ASP A 24 -13.06 -5.11 -3.87
CA ASP A 24 -14.27 -5.07 -3.05
C ASP A 24 -15.55 -5.07 -3.88
N LEU A 25 -15.54 -4.44 -5.07
CA LEU A 25 -16.65 -4.47 -6.00
C LEU A 25 -16.96 -5.89 -6.48
N PHE A 26 -15.95 -6.62 -6.95
CA PHE A 26 -16.12 -8.01 -7.41
C PHE A 26 -16.24 -9.01 -6.25
N GLY A 27 -15.71 -8.68 -5.08
CA GLY A 27 -15.83 -9.48 -3.85
C GLY A 27 -17.19 -9.38 -3.14
N GLY A 28 -18.13 -8.57 -3.66
CA GLY A 28 -19.45 -8.38 -3.04
C GLY A 28 -19.42 -7.54 -1.77
N HIS A 29 -18.34 -6.79 -1.55
CA HIS A 29 -18.08 -5.95 -0.39
C HIS A 29 -18.34 -4.47 -0.69
N THR A 30 -19.45 -4.18 -1.39
CA THR A 30 -19.76 -2.87 -1.97
C THR A 30 -19.78 -1.73 -0.95
N GLN A 31 -20.23 -2.02 0.27
CA GLN A 31 -20.23 -1.09 1.41
C GLN A 31 -18.83 -0.60 1.84
N TYR A 32 -17.78 -1.33 1.48
CA TYR A 32 -16.40 -1.02 1.86
C TYR A 32 -15.58 -0.39 0.74
N ILE A 33 -16.10 -0.31 -0.49
CA ILE A 33 -15.37 0.19 -1.67
C ILE A 33 -14.79 1.58 -1.44
N VAL A 34 -15.62 2.52 -0.97
CA VAL A 34 -15.18 3.91 -0.76
C VAL A 34 -14.11 3.96 0.34
N PHE A 35 -14.32 3.23 1.44
CA PHE A 35 -13.36 3.18 2.53
C PHE A 35 -12.03 2.58 2.07
N SER A 36 -12.05 1.43 1.41
CA SER A 36 -10.84 0.74 0.98
C SER A 36 -10.06 1.51 -0.08
N PHE A 37 -10.76 2.21 -0.98
CA PHE A 37 -10.15 3.11 -1.95
C PHE A 37 -9.25 4.14 -1.26
N PHE A 38 -9.78 4.87 -0.26
CA PHE A 38 -9.01 5.88 0.46
C PHE A 38 -7.95 5.27 1.37
N ILE A 39 -8.27 4.20 2.10
CA ILE A 39 -7.34 3.56 3.03
C ILE A 39 -6.11 3.04 2.28
N LYS A 40 -6.31 2.23 1.23
CA LYS A 40 -5.23 1.64 0.44
C LYS A 40 -4.54 2.69 -0.44
N GLY A 41 -5.28 3.66 -0.96
CA GLY A 41 -4.73 4.79 -1.70
C GLY A 41 -3.73 5.60 -0.89
N ILE A 42 -4.13 6.03 0.31
CA ILE A 42 -3.28 6.79 1.22
C ILE A 42 -2.11 5.92 1.72
N ALA A 43 -2.34 4.64 2.01
CA ALA A 43 -1.26 3.72 2.37
C ALA A 43 -0.18 3.65 1.27
N GLY A 44 -0.60 3.56 0.01
CA GLY A 44 0.30 3.56 -1.14
C GLY A 44 1.02 4.90 -1.34
N LEU A 45 0.35 6.02 -1.10
CA LEU A 45 0.94 7.36 -1.12
C LEU A 45 2.02 7.52 -0.05
N ILE A 46 1.74 7.11 1.19
CA ILE A 46 2.69 7.15 2.31
C ILE A 46 3.93 6.32 1.98
N VAL A 47 3.74 5.05 1.61
CA VAL A 47 4.86 4.14 1.34
C VAL A 47 5.70 4.63 0.17
N GLY A 48 5.08 5.06 -0.92
CA GLY A 48 5.80 5.54 -2.10
C GLY A 48 6.48 6.88 -1.84
N GLY A 49 5.81 7.81 -1.17
CA GLY A 49 6.38 9.10 -0.77
C GLY A 49 7.61 8.94 0.12
N MET A 50 7.57 8.00 1.07
CA MET A 50 8.68 7.70 1.96
C MET A 50 9.81 6.93 1.29
N THR A 51 9.62 6.29 0.14
CA THR A 51 10.65 5.45 -0.51
C THR A 51 11.16 6.04 -1.82
N ALA A 52 10.29 6.22 -2.79
CA ALA A 52 10.63 6.74 -4.12
C ALA A 52 10.31 8.23 -4.32
N GLY A 53 9.54 8.82 -3.40
CA GLY A 53 8.99 10.18 -3.52
C GLY A 53 7.56 10.17 -4.11
N TYR A 54 7.00 11.35 -4.37
CA TYR A 54 5.62 11.46 -4.87
C TYR A 54 5.45 10.92 -6.30
N LEU A 55 6.43 11.17 -7.15
CA LEU A 55 6.50 10.74 -8.55
C LEU A 55 7.52 9.60 -8.74
N PRO A 56 7.55 8.93 -9.91
CA PRO A 56 8.47 7.86 -10.20
C PRO A 56 9.91 8.34 -10.00
N PRO A 57 10.77 7.52 -9.41
CA PRO A 57 12.14 7.93 -9.17
C PRO A 57 12.83 8.12 -10.52
N SER A 58 13.29 9.35 -10.77
CA SER A 58 14.18 9.65 -11.89
C SER A 58 15.45 8.80 -11.77
N ILE A 59 16.05 8.46 -12.92
CA ILE A 59 17.21 7.55 -13.08
C ILE A 59 18.36 7.91 -12.13
N ASN A 60 18.48 9.18 -11.75
CA ASN A 60 19.53 9.74 -10.92
C ASN A 60 19.27 9.68 -9.40
N LYS A 61 18.07 9.27 -8.94
CA LYS A 61 17.79 9.21 -7.49
C LYS A 61 18.29 7.90 -6.88
N PRO A 62 19.06 7.96 -5.77
CA PRO A 62 19.50 6.76 -5.07
C PRO A 62 18.30 5.94 -4.58
N THR A 63 18.38 4.61 -4.71
CA THR A 63 17.37 3.70 -4.17
C THR A 63 17.24 3.92 -2.66
N ALA A 64 16.01 4.00 -2.15
CA ALA A 64 15.79 4.01 -0.71
C ALA A 64 16.49 2.83 -0.05
N SER A 65 17.15 3.09 1.07
CA SER A 65 17.78 2.05 1.88
C SER A 65 16.74 1.04 2.36
N PHE A 66 17.18 -0.20 2.58
CA PHE A 66 16.31 -1.26 3.08
C PHE A 66 15.59 -0.87 4.38
N GLY A 67 16.29 -0.21 5.30
CA GLY A 67 15.69 0.31 6.54
C GLY A 67 14.58 1.33 6.29
N ARG A 68 14.76 2.24 5.32
CA ARG A 68 13.73 3.23 4.95
C ARG A 68 12.50 2.58 4.33
N ILE A 69 12.70 1.54 3.51
CA ILE A 69 11.60 0.73 2.95
C ILE A 69 10.83 0.02 4.08
N LEU A 70 11.53 -0.59 5.03
CA LEU A 70 10.90 -1.29 6.15
C LEU A 70 10.08 -0.35 7.02
N VAL A 71 10.62 0.82 7.38
CA VAL A 71 9.88 1.84 8.15
C VAL A 71 8.65 2.33 7.38
N ALA A 72 8.78 2.59 6.09
CA ALA A 72 7.64 3.00 5.25
C ALA A 72 6.54 1.94 5.23
N LEU A 73 6.91 0.66 5.08
CA LEU A 73 5.99 -0.47 5.09
C LEU A 73 5.25 -0.62 6.43
N ILE A 74 5.96 -0.45 7.56
CA ILE A 74 5.35 -0.49 8.90
C ILE A 74 4.35 0.65 9.07
N ILE A 75 4.72 1.88 8.70
CA ILE A 75 3.83 3.04 8.80
C ILE A 75 2.59 2.84 7.90
N GLY A 76 2.78 2.35 6.68
CA GLY A 76 1.69 2.00 5.77
C GLY A 76 0.77 0.92 6.34
N ALA A 77 1.32 -0.09 7.02
CA ALA A 77 0.54 -1.13 7.67
C ALA A 77 -0.26 -0.60 8.87
N ILE A 78 0.33 0.25 9.70
CA ILE A 78 -0.35 0.92 10.82
C ILE A 78 -1.51 1.77 10.29
N TRP A 79 -1.28 2.54 9.22
CA TRP A 79 -2.32 3.33 8.57
C TRP A 79 -3.48 2.45 8.07
N THR A 80 -3.18 1.32 7.42
CA THR A 80 -4.24 0.41 6.97
C THR A 80 -5.05 -0.17 8.12
N ALA A 81 -4.39 -0.61 9.21
CA ALA A 81 -5.07 -1.17 10.37
C ALA A 81 -5.98 -0.13 11.04
N PHE A 82 -5.49 1.10 11.21
CA PHE A 82 -6.25 2.21 11.75
C PHE A 82 -7.44 2.59 10.86
N GLY A 83 -7.22 2.71 9.55
CA GLY A 83 -8.26 3.04 8.58
C GLY A 83 -9.39 2.01 8.55
N TYR A 84 -9.06 0.71 8.52
CA TYR A 84 -10.07 -0.35 8.53
C TYR A 84 -10.81 -0.43 9.86
N PHE A 85 -10.14 -0.17 10.99
CA PHE A 85 -10.82 -0.08 12.28
C PHE A 85 -11.91 0.99 12.28
N ILE A 86 -11.61 2.20 11.79
CA ILE A 86 -12.60 3.28 11.67
C ILE A 86 -13.72 2.89 10.70
N ALA A 87 -13.38 2.33 9.54
CA ALA A 87 -14.37 1.92 8.54
C ALA A 87 -15.34 0.86 9.09
N TRP A 88 -14.83 -0.15 9.80
CA TRP A 88 -15.68 -1.17 10.42
C TRP A 88 -16.49 -0.63 11.58
N TRP A 89 -15.93 0.26 12.39
CA TRP A 89 -16.71 0.89 13.45
C TRP A 89 -17.91 1.67 12.87
N PHE A 90 -17.68 2.43 11.80
CA PHE A 90 -18.74 3.18 11.13
C PHE A 90 -19.80 2.27 10.50
N VAL A 91 -19.38 1.19 9.82
CA VAL A 91 -20.31 0.28 9.12
C VAL A 91 -21.06 -0.65 10.09
N LEU A 92 -20.41 -1.12 11.15
CA LEU A 92 -20.96 -2.14 12.07
C LEU A 92 -21.61 -1.53 13.32
N ASN A 93 -21.48 -0.22 13.57
CA ASN A 93 -21.95 0.48 14.77
C ASN A 93 -21.53 -0.18 16.10
N SER A 94 -20.50 -1.02 16.09
CA SER A 94 -20.02 -1.75 17.27
C SER A 94 -18.50 -1.87 17.26
N ALA A 95 -17.86 -1.25 18.25
CA ALA A 95 -16.41 -1.25 18.41
C ALA A 95 -15.87 -2.67 18.71
N ALA A 96 -16.63 -3.50 19.41
CA ALA A 96 -16.24 -4.87 19.73
C ALA A 96 -16.15 -5.76 18.47
N VAL A 97 -17.12 -5.63 17.55
CA VAL A 97 -17.09 -6.38 16.29
C VAL A 97 -16.00 -5.85 15.36
N ALA A 98 -15.78 -4.53 15.33
CA ALA A 98 -14.68 -3.93 14.58
C ALA A 98 -13.30 -4.42 15.07
N ALA A 99 -13.08 -4.51 16.38
CA ALA A 99 -11.84 -5.03 16.96
C ALA A 99 -11.58 -6.49 16.56
N SER A 100 -12.62 -7.33 16.52
CA SER A 100 -12.48 -8.74 16.09
C SER A 100 -12.02 -8.89 14.65
N LYS A 101 -12.25 -7.88 13.80
CA LYS A 101 -11.89 -7.90 12.37
C LYS A 101 -10.48 -7.36 12.10
N ILE A 102 -9.83 -6.72 13.08
CA ILE A 102 -8.49 -6.13 12.91
C ILE A 102 -7.43 -7.15 12.44
N GLN A 103 -7.59 -8.42 12.83
CA GLN A 103 -6.76 -9.53 12.37
C GLN A 103 -6.70 -9.65 10.84
N TYR A 104 -7.81 -9.42 10.12
CA TYR A 104 -7.84 -9.51 8.66
C TYR A 104 -6.98 -8.41 8.01
N SER A 105 -7.04 -7.19 8.55
CA SER A 105 -6.19 -6.10 8.08
C SER A 105 -4.70 -6.37 8.36
N LEU A 106 -4.38 -6.96 9.51
CA LEU A 106 -3.01 -7.29 9.88
C LEU A 106 -2.42 -8.38 8.99
N ILE A 107 -3.17 -9.45 8.73
CA ILE A 107 -2.73 -10.57 7.87
C ILE A 107 -2.49 -10.08 6.43
N THR A 108 -3.41 -9.30 5.88
CA THR A 108 -3.28 -8.79 4.50
C THR A 108 -2.11 -7.81 4.36
N SER A 109 -1.89 -6.95 5.35
CA SER A 109 -0.74 -6.05 5.35
C SER A 109 0.58 -6.81 5.53
N ALA A 110 0.63 -7.83 6.40
CA ALA A 110 1.82 -8.68 6.55
C ALA A 110 2.18 -9.41 5.25
N ALA A 111 1.19 -10.01 4.57
CA ALA A 111 1.38 -10.62 3.26
C ALA A 111 1.93 -9.61 2.25
N GLY A 112 1.37 -8.40 2.21
CA GLY A 112 1.84 -7.32 1.34
C GLY A 112 3.28 -6.89 1.63
N ILE A 113 3.71 -6.88 2.89
CA ILE A 113 5.09 -6.56 3.31
C ILE A 113 6.06 -7.64 2.83
N ILE A 114 5.73 -8.91 3.07
CA ILE A 114 6.58 -10.05 2.65
C ILE A 114 6.79 -10.01 1.14
N VAL A 115 5.69 -9.86 0.39
CA VAL A 115 5.72 -9.73 -1.08
C VAL A 115 6.59 -8.52 -1.48
N ALA A 116 6.40 -7.37 -0.85
CA ALA A 116 7.19 -6.18 -1.15
C ALA A 116 8.69 -6.38 -0.90
N ILE A 117 9.08 -6.98 0.23
CA ILE A 117 10.49 -7.22 0.58
C ILE A 117 11.15 -8.18 -0.43
N VAL A 118 10.46 -9.24 -0.84
CA VAL A 118 11.00 -10.24 -1.76
C VAL A 118 11.11 -9.70 -3.20
N LEU A 119 10.09 -8.98 -3.67
CA LEU A 119 10.00 -8.54 -5.06
C LEU A 119 10.75 -7.23 -5.34
N THR A 120 10.80 -6.30 -4.38
CA THR A 120 11.38 -4.97 -4.59
C THR A 120 12.83 -5.00 -5.07
N PRO A 121 13.76 -5.79 -4.48
CA PRO A 121 15.16 -5.79 -4.92
C PRO A 121 15.34 -6.32 -6.35
N LYS A 122 14.54 -7.31 -6.75
CA LYS A 122 14.58 -7.90 -8.10
C LYS A 122 13.98 -6.93 -9.12
N LEU A 123 12.83 -6.34 -8.80
CA LEU A 123 12.11 -5.43 -9.70
C LEU A 123 12.83 -4.09 -9.86
N GLN A 124 13.45 -3.55 -8.81
CA GLN A 124 14.23 -2.30 -8.92
C GLN A 124 15.36 -2.41 -9.95
N LYS A 125 16.04 -3.56 -10.04
CA LYS A 125 17.07 -3.81 -11.06
C LYS A 125 16.50 -3.81 -12.48
N VAL A 126 15.35 -4.47 -12.68
CA VAL A 126 14.70 -4.55 -14.00
C VAL A 126 14.15 -3.19 -14.43
N VAL A 127 13.42 -2.52 -13.54
CA VAL A 127 12.81 -1.22 -13.80
C VAL A 127 13.87 -0.18 -14.16
N ARG A 128 15.00 -0.13 -13.44
CA ARG A 128 16.11 0.76 -13.79
C ARG A 128 16.71 0.46 -15.16
N ARG A 129 16.92 -0.80 -15.50
CA ARG A 129 17.44 -1.19 -16.82
C ARG A 129 16.54 -0.73 -17.96
N LEU A 130 15.22 -0.74 -17.76
CA LEU A 130 14.26 -0.23 -18.74
C LEU A 130 14.38 1.28 -18.91
N PHE A 131 14.54 2.03 -17.81
CA PHE A 131 14.67 3.49 -17.88
C PHE A 131 16.03 3.99 -18.39
N THR A 132 17.10 3.20 -18.27
CA THR A 132 18.44 3.55 -18.81
C THR A 132 18.64 3.18 -20.27
N LYS A 133 17.68 2.50 -20.91
CA LYS A 133 17.82 1.98 -22.29
C LYS A 133 17.34 2.94 -23.38
N ASN A 134 16.95 4.15 -23.01
CA ASN A 134 16.62 5.26 -23.90
C ASN A 134 17.73 6.31 -23.84
#